data_AF-A0A926KN89-F1
#
_entry.id   AF-A0A926KN89-F1
#
_cell.length_a   1.000
_cell.length_b   1.000
_cell.length_c   1.000
_cell.angle_alpha   90.00
_cell.angle_beta   90.00
_cell.angle_gamma   90.00
#
_symmetry.space_group_name_H-M   'P 1'
#
loop_
_entity.id
_entity.type
_entity.pdbx_description
1 polymer ?
#
loop_
_entity_poly.entity_id
_entity_poly.type
_entity_poly.pdbx_seq_one_letter_code
_entity_poly.pdbx_strand_id
1 'polypeptide(L)' 'MSDNMDQNIERINELARKAKGVGLTDEEIEERNELRKKYIQAFRSSLKVQLDSIKFTDEEK' A
#
# COMPACT_ATOMS: atom_id res chain seq x y z
N MET A 1 -15.83 -1.47 -3.59
CA MET A 1 -14.79 -0.49 -3.23
C MET A 1 -13.40 -1.13 -3.28
N SER A 2 -13.04 -1.84 -4.36
CA SER A 2 -11.70 -2.44 -4.50
C SER A 2 -10.83 -1.73 -5.54
N ASP A 3 -11.43 -1.09 -6.55
CA ASP A 3 -10.70 -0.56 -7.71
C ASP A 3 -9.74 0.59 -7.38
N ASN A 4 -10.04 1.42 -6.38
CA ASN A 4 -9.20 2.58 -6.04
C ASN A 4 -7.83 2.21 -5.47
N MET A 5 -7.69 1.05 -4.83
CA MET A 5 -6.42 0.67 -4.19
C MET A 5 -5.42 0.16 -5.21
N ASP A 6 -5.88 -0.66 -6.15
CA ASP A 6 -5.04 -1.21 -7.22
C ASP A 6 -4.57 -0.10 -8.17
N GLN A 7 -5.45 0.85 -8.52
CA GLN A 7 -5.09 2.02 -9.32
C GLN A 7 -4.00 2.88 -8.65
N ASN A 8 -4.06 3.06 -7.32
CA ASN A 8 -3.04 3.80 -6.57
C ASN A 8 -1.68 3.08 -6.58
N ILE A 9 -1.68 1.74 -6.50
CA ILE A 9 -0.44 0.93 -6.57
C ILE A 9 0.17 1.00 -7.97
N GLU A 10 -0.66 0.93 -9.00
CA GLU A 10 -0.21 1.03 -10.39
C GLU A 10 0.46 2.39 -10.64
N ARG A 11 -0.17 3.47 -10.16
CA ARG A 11 0.38 4.83 -10.19
C ARG A 11 1.73 4.94 -9.45
N ILE A 12 1.84 4.36 -8.25
CA ILE A 12 3.11 4.31 -7.49
C ILE A 12 4.20 3.58 -8.30
N ASN A 13 3.86 2.49 -8.99
CA ASN A 13 4.80 1.72 -9.80
C ASN A 13 5.22 2.46 -11.08
N GLU A 14 4.32 3.21 -11.70
CA GLU A 14 4.66 4.11 -12.82
C GLU A 14 5.65 5.19 -12.38
N LEU A 15 5.36 5.87 -11.26
CA LEU A 15 6.27 6.87 -10.68
C LEU A 15 7.63 6.26 -10.31
N ALA A 16 7.65 5.04 -9.76
CA ALA A 16 8.90 4.33 -9.46
C ALA A 16 9.70 3.97 -10.72
N ARG A 17 9.04 3.58 -11.82
CA ARG A 17 9.70 3.35 -13.11
C ARG A 17 10.28 4.64 -13.68
N LYS A 18 9.53 5.73 -13.62
CA LYS A 18 9.97 7.05 -14.09
C LYS A 18 11.19 7.55 -13.30
N ALA A 19 11.16 7.36 -11.98
CA ALA A 19 12.30 7.64 -11.08
C ALA A 19 13.60 6.94 -11.50
N LYS A 20 13.48 5.69 -11.96
CA LYS A 20 14.63 4.84 -12.32
C LYS A 20 15.25 5.21 -13.67
N GLY A 21 14.48 5.84 -14.56
CA GLY A 21 14.93 6.24 -15.89
C GLY A 21 15.35 7.71 -15.95
N VAL A 22 14.37 8.61 -15.87
CA VAL A 22 14.54 10.06 -16.10
C VAL A 22 14.71 10.86 -14.81
N GLY A 23 14.42 10.24 -13.66
CA GLY A 23 14.27 10.94 -12.38
C GLY A 23 12.83 11.37 -12.14
N LEU A 24 12.47 11.59 -10.88
CA LEU A 24 11.19 12.16 -10.48
C LEU A 24 11.35 13.66 -10.22
N THR A 25 10.35 14.45 -10.55
CA THR A 25 10.26 15.83 -10.07
C THR A 25 9.79 15.85 -8.61
N ASP A 26 10.03 16.95 -7.90
CA ASP A 26 9.63 17.08 -6.50
C ASP A 26 8.12 16.89 -6.29
N GLU A 27 7.29 17.39 -7.21
CA GLU A 27 5.83 17.19 -7.21
C GLU A 27 5.45 15.70 -7.31
N GLU A 28 6.13 14.93 -8.17
CA GLU A 28 5.87 13.51 -8.34
C GLU A 28 6.35 12.68 -7.14
N ILE A 29 7.41 13.13 -6.46
CA ILE A 29 7.87 12.53 -5.20
C ILE A 29 6.82 12.72 -4.10
N GLU A 30 6.24 13.92 -4.02
CA GLU A 30 5.19 14.25 -3.06
C GLU A 30 3.93 13.42 -3.33
N GLU A 31 3.46 13.34 -4.57
CA GLU A 31 2.33 12.49 -4.97
C GLU A 31 2.57 11.02 -4.59
N ARG A 32 3.77 10.49 -4.91
CA ARG A 32 4.14 9.10 -4.55
C ARG A 32 4.12 8.89 -3.03
N ASN A 33 4.58 9.86 -2.25
CA ASN A 33 4.62 9.77 -0.80
C ASN A 33 3.21 9.79 -0.20
N GLU A 34 2.32 10.65 -0.69
CA GLU A 34 0.92 10.69 -0.27
C GLU A 34 0.21 9.36 -0.57
N LEU A 35 0.38 8.86 -1.79
CA LEU A 35 -0.19 7.58 -2.22
C LEU A 35 0.32 6.42 -1.36
N ARG A 36 1.62 6.37 -1.07
CA ARG A 36 2.20 5.38 -0.15
C ARG A 36 1.65 5.48 1.25
N LYS A 37 1.44 6.70 1.78
CA LYS A 37 0.91 6.91 3.12
C LYS A 37 -0.53 6.41 3.22
N LYS A 38 -1.37 6.70 2.22
CA LYS A 38 -2.73 6.16 2.12
C LYS A 38 -2.72 4.63 2.03
N TYR A 39 -1.85 4.07 1.20
CA TYR A 39 -1.71 2.62 1.05
C TYR A 39 -1.34 1.94 2.38
N ILE A 40 -0.31 2.43 3.06
CA ILE A 40 0.17 1.87 4.33
C ILE A 40 -0.91 1.98 5.42
N GLN A 41 -1.68 3.07 5.46
CA GLN A 41 -2.74 3.21 6.44
C GLN A 41 -3.85 2.17 6.22
N ALA A 42 -4.32 2.01 4.98
CA ALA A 42 -5.31 1.00 4.64
C ALA A 42 -4.77 -0.43 4.85
N PHE A 43 -3.51 -0.68 4.49
CA PHE A 43 -2.84 -1.95 4.71
C PHE A 43 -2.70 -2.28 6.21
N ARG A 44 -2.33 -1.31 7.05
CA ARG A 44 -2.23 -1.49 8.51
C ARG A 44 -3.58 -1.82 9.14
N SER A 45 -4.64 -1.13 8.71
CA SER A 45 -5.99 -1.45 9.18
C SER A 45 -6.40 -2.87 8.78
N SER A 46 -6.16 -3.25 7.52
CA SER A 46 -6.42 -4.61 7.02
C SER A 46 -5.59 -5.66 7.78
N LEU A 47 -4.30 -5.41 7.99
CA LEU A 47 -3.40 -6.31 8.72
C LEU A 47 -3.82 -6.47 10.18
N LYS A 48 -4.27 -5.39 10.83
CA LYS A 48 -4.80 -5.46 12.20
C LYS A 48 -6.05 -6.34 12.26
N VAL A 49 -6.97 -6.20 11.30
CA VAL A 49 -8.14 -7.08 11.19
C VAL A 49 -7.72 -8.54 10.97
N GLN A 50 -6.73 -8.79 10.11
CA GLN A 50 -6.20 -10.13 9.89
C GLN A 50 -5.57 -10.71 11.17
N LEU A 51 -4.77 -9.93 11.91
CA LEU A 51 -4.17 -10.34 13.18
C LEU A 51 -5.20 -10.58 14.28
N ASP A 52 -6.21 -9.72 14.40
CA ASP A 52 -7.32 -9.91 15.36
C ASP A 52 -8.16 -11.16 15.00
N SER A 53 -8.18 -11.55 13.71
CA SER A 53 -8.80 -12.79 13.24
C SER A 53 -7.92 -14.03 13.47
N ILE A 54 -6.64 -13.88 13.85
CA ILE A 54 -5.81 -15.01 14.28
C ILE A 54 -6.27 -15.41 15.68
N LYS A 55 -7.29 -16.27 15.72
CA LYS A 55 -7.60 -17.08 16.90
C LYS A 55 -6.51 -18.12 17.04
N PHE A 56 -5.91 -18.20 18.23
CA PHE A 56 -5.16 -19.38 18.63
C PHE A 56 -6.15 -20.54 18.66
N THR A 57 -6.11 -21.40 17.64
CA THR A 57 -6.73 -22.71 17.69
C THR A 57 -5.76 -23.60 18.44
N ASP A 58 -5.86 -23.63 19.78
CA ASP A 58 -5.39 -24.80 20.51
C ASP A 58 -6.28 -25.96 20.04
N GLU A 59 -5.77 -26.75 19.10
CA GLU A 59 -6.28 -28.10 18.88
C GLU A 59 -5.96 -28.89 20.16
N GLU A 60 -6.88 -28.86 21.13
CA GLU A 60 -6.92 -29.89 22.16
C GLU A 60 -7.15 -31.23 21.45
N LYS A 61 -6.10 -32.04 21.45
CA LYS A 61 -6.06 -33.44 21.00
C LYS A 61 -7.03 -34.32 21.78
#